data_AF-A0A1R1YQ95-F1
#
_entry.id   AF-A0A1R1YQ95-F1
#
_cell.length_a   1.000
_cell.length_b   1.000
_cell.length_c   1.000
_cell.angle_alpha   90.00
_cell.angle_beta   90.00
_cell.angle_gamma   90.00
#
_symmetry.space_group_name_H-M   'P 1'
#
loop_
_entity.id
_entity.type
_entity.pdbx_description
1 polymer ?
#
loop_
_entity_poly.entity_id
_entity_poly.type
_entity_poly.pdbx_seq_one_letter_code
_entity_poly.pdbx_strand_id
1 'polypeptide(L)'
;MTSNNKNDKKIGNLEVEDNLLLELIEKASKTTIFFYALSRSLFNQKIKNNSVPKYLKYSLFCYFSKNLENHVVFKDHLYMCGSIYASKALEIMNSITENFTTDYLISLLILSTHYMGLGQHVFATNLLGISFLNIQF
;
A
#
# COMPACT_ATOMS: atom_id res chain seq x y z
N MET A 1 -30.72 23.52 0.50
CA MET A 1 -30.82 22.06 0.24
C MET A 1 -29.44 21.47 0.30
N THR A 2 -29.12 20.86 1.43
CA THR A 2 -27.84 20.23 1.78
C THR A 2 -27.94 18.72 1.60
N SER A 3 -27.22 18.15 0.63
CA SER A 3 -26.99 16.70 0.55
C SER A 3 -25.93 16.40 -0.52
N ASN A 4 -24.68 16.21 -0.10
CA ASN A 4 -23.73 15.26 -0.72
C ASN A 4 -22.36 15.19 0.00
N ASN A 5 -22.07 16.09 0.95
CA ASN A 5 -20.75 16.16 1.59
C ASN A 5 -20.46 15.14 2.72
N LYS A 6 -21.30 14.13 2.95
CA LYS A 6 -21.12 13.15 4.05
C LYS A 6 -20.54 11.79 3.63
N ASN A 7 -20.67 11.40 2.35
CA ASN A 7 -20.18 10.10 1.89
C ASN A 7 -18.70 10.16 1.50
N ASP A 8 -18.25 11.23 0.85
CA ASP A 8 -16.84 11.41 0.45
C ASP A 8 -15.91 11.55 1.66
N LYS A 9 -16.42 12.13 2.76
CA LYS A 9 -15.67 12.30 4.01
C LYS A 9 -15.47 10.99 4.77
N LYS A 10 -16.30 9.96 4.54
CA LYS A 10 -16.16 8.64 5.18
C LYS A 10 -15.15 7.72 4.49
N ILE A 11 -14.92 7.92 3.19
CA ILE A 11 -13.92 7.14 2.42
C ILE A 11 -12.50 7.67 2.70
N GLY A 12 -12.37 8.95 3.05
CA GLY A 12 -11.09 9.62 3.33
C GLY A 12 -10.47 9.28 4.69
N ASN A 13 -11.25 8.87 5.69
CA ASN A 13 -10.86 8.90 7.11
C ASN A 13 -10.70 7.52 7.77
N LEU A 14 -10.39 6.48 7.00
CA LEU A 14 -9.92 5.21 7.57
C LEU A 14 -8.51 5.44 8.11
N GLU A 15 -8.42 5.84 9.38
CA GLU A 15 -7.29 5.50 10.23
C GLU A 15 -7.18 3.97 10.16
N VAL A 16 -6.26 3.49 9.32
CA VAL A 16 -6.23 2.08 9.01
C VAL A 16 -5.66 1.35 10.22
N GLU A 17 -6.52 0.55 10.86
CA GLU A 17 -6.17 -0.15 12.09
C GLU A 17 -5.04 -1.16 11.86
N ASP A 18 -4.04 -1.12 12.74
CA ASP A 18 -2.88 -2.02 12.67
C ASP A 18 -3.27 -3.50 12.79
N ASN A 19 -4.41 -3.80 13.42
CA ASN A 19 -4.97 -5.14 13.52
C ASN A 19 -5.37 -5.70 12.15
N LEU A 20 -6.03 -4.88 11.32
CA LEU A 20 -6.39 -5.26 9.95
C LEU A 20 -5.13 -5.47 9.10
N LEU A 21 -4.12 -4.62 9.27
CA LEU A 21 -2.85 -4.75 8.58
C LEU A 21 -2.15 -6.09 8.94
N LEU A 22 -2.13 -6.46 10.22
CA LEU A 22 -1.57 -7.74 10.69
C LEU A 22 -2.25 -8.94 10.04
N GLU A 23 -3.58 -8.96 10.03
CA GLU A 23 -4.36 -10.08 9.47
C GLU A 23 -4.09 -10.25 7.96
N LEU A 24 -4.07 -9.14 7.22
CA LEU A 24 -3.78 -9.16 5.78
C LEU A 24 -2.36 -9.62 5.47
N ILE A 25 -1.40 -9.24 6.30
CA ILE A 25 0.00 -9.64 6.16
C ILE A 25 0.19 -11.11 6.46
N GLU A 26 -0.43 -11.61 7.53
CA GLU A 26 -0.35 -13.03 7.84
C GLU A 26 -0.89 -13.87 6.67
N LYS A 27 -1.96 -13.41 6.04
CA LYS A 27 -2.56 -14.07 4.90
C LYS A 27 -1.73 -13.95 3.62
N ALA A 28 -1.30 -12.74 3.26
CA ALA A 28 -0.50 -12.50 2.07
C ALA A 28 0.87 -13.18 2.13
N SER A 29 1.46 -13.31 3.33
CA SER A 29 2.73 -14.03 3.53
C SER A 29 2.67 -15.51 3.14
N LYS A 30 1.47 -16.09 3.06
CA LYS A 30 1.25 -17.47 2.65
C LYS A 30 1.02 -17.60 1.14
N THR A 31 0.82 -16.50 0.42
CA THR A 31 0.32 -16.52 -0.97
C THR A 31 1.09 -15.66 -1.96
N THR A 32 1.95 -14.72 -1.54
CA THR A 32 2.52 -13.73 -2.46
C THR A 32 4.05 -13.61 -2.37
N ILE A 33 4.69 -13.47 -3.53
CA ILE A 33 6.15 -13.41 -3.68
C ILE A 33 6.77 -12.15 -3.03
N PHE A 34 6.00 -11.07 -2.92
CA PHE A 34 6.44 -9.84 -2.25
C PHE A 34 6.80 -10.09 -0.78
N PHE A 35 6.12 -11.00 -0.10
CA PHE A 35 6.45 -11.37 1.29
C PHE A 35 7.64 -12.32 1.43
N TYR A 36 8.18 -12.83 0.32
CA TYR A 36 9.49 -13.50 0.36
C TYR A 36 10.63 -12.48 0.26
N ALA A 37 10.45 -11.39 -0.49
CA ALA A 37 11.40 -10.29 -0.55
C ALA A 37 11.41 -9.46 0.75
N LEU A 38 10.26 -9.37 1.43
CA LEU A 38 10.10 -8.71 2.71
C LEU A 38 10.25 -9.73 3.84
N SER A 39 11.33 -9.68 4.61
CA SER A 39 11.47 -10.56 5.78
C SER A 39 10.24 -10.45 6.69
N ARG A 40 9.42 -11.52 6.73
CA ARG A 40 8.17 -11.58 7.49
C ARG A 40 8.38 -11.24 8.96
N SER A 41 9.51 -11.65 9.55
CA SER A 41 9.85 -11.35 10.94
C SER A 41 10.12 -9.87 11.16
N LEU A 42 10.90 -9.23 10.27
CA LEU A 42 11.16 -7.79 10.33
C LEU A 42 9.88 -6.98 10.17
N PHE A 43 9.00 -7.39 9.25
CA PHE A 43 7.74 -6.69 9.05
C PHE A 43 6.80 -6.83 10.25
N ASN A 44 6.64 -8.05 10.80
CA ASN A 44 5.86 -8.27 12.01
C ASN A 44 6.38 -7.45 13.20
N GLN A 45 7.70 -7.32 13.32
CA GLN A 45 8.32 -6.47 14.34
C GLN A 45 8.00 -4.99 14.11
N LYS A 46 8.06 -4.50 12.87
CA LYS A 46 7.68 -3.12 12.54
C LYS A 46 6.24 -2.81 12.90
N ILE A 47 5.31 -3.73 12.65
CA ILE A 47 3.90 -3.50 13.02
C ILE A 47 3.73 -3.48 14.54
N LYS A 48 4.29 -4.46 15.26
CA LYS A 48 4.23 -4.50 16.73
C LYS A 48 4.80 -3.24 17.38
N ASN A 49 5.82 -2.65 16.75
CA ASN A 49 6.46 -1.43 17.20
C ASN A 49 5.80 -0.15 16.65
N ASN A 50 4.67 -0.25 15.94
CA ASN A 50 4.00 0.87 15.26
C ASN A 50 4.93 1.70 14.35
N SER A 51 5.95 1.08 13.77
CA SER A 51 6.99 1.74 12.96
C SER A 51 6.80 1.59 11.45
N VAL A 52 5.70 0.96 11.00
CA VAL A 52 5.36 0.90 9.58
C VAL A 52 4.91 2.30 9.12
N PRO A 53 5.60 2.92 8.15
CA PRO A 53 5.24 4.25 7.69
C PRO A 53 3.91 4.25 6.95
N LYS A 54 3.16 5.36 7.04
CA LYS A 54 1.80 5.47 6.47
C LYS A 54 1.74 5.17 4.97
N TYR A 55 2.72 5.62 4.19
CA TYR A 55 2.76 5.35 2.76
C TYR A 55 2.90 3.84 2.44
N LEU A 56 3.64 3.09 3.25
CA LEU A 56 3.79 1.65 3.08
C LEU A 56 2.51 0.93 3.47
N LYS A 57 1.83 1.37 4.55
CA LYS A 57 0.51 0.85 4.92
C LYS A 57 -0.46 0.99 3.73
N TYR A 58 -0.59 2.19 3.17
CA TYR A 58 -1.47 2.42 2.02
C TYR A 58 -1.07 1.63 0.77
N SER A 59 0.22 1.51 0.48
CA SER A 59 0.70 0.67 -0.63
C SER A 59 0.28 -0.79 -0.45
N LEU A 60 0.42 -1.33 0.76
CA LEU A 60 -0.01 -2.69 1.08
C LEU A 60 -1.54 -2.85 0.96
N PHE A 61 -2.34 -1.89 1.42
CA PHE A 61 -3.80 -1.93 1.22
C PHE A 61 -4.19 -1.89 -0.25
N CYS A 62 -3.50 -1.08 -1.06
CA CYS A 62 -3.65 -1.11 -2.51
C CYS A 62 -3.41 -2.52 -3.06
N TYR A 63 -2.29 -3.15 -2.68
CA TYR A 63 -1.98 -4.51 -3.10
C TYR A 63 -3.03 -5.54 -2.65
N PHE A 64 -3.44 -5.49 -1.37
CA PHE A 64 -4.36 -6.46 -0.80
C PHE A 64 -5.77 -6.34 -1.38
N SER A 65 -6.24 -5.12 -1.65
CA SER A 65 -7.55 -4.90 -2.28
C SER A 65 -7.73 -5.64 -3.61
N LYS A 66 -6.64 -5.84 -4.37
CA LYS A 66 -6.65 -6.57 -5.64
C LYS A 66 -6.44 -8.07 -5.49
N ASN A 67 -5.59 -8.50 -4.55
CA ASN A 67 -5.15 -9.90 -4.45
C ASN A 67 -5.95 -10.71 -3.43
N LEU A 68 -6.73 -10.06 -2.58
CA LEU A 68 -7.52 -10.67 -1.51
C LEU A 68 -9.00 -10.26 -1.60
N GLU A 69 -9.46 -9.73 -2.74
CA GLU A 69 -10.81 -9.20 -2.97
C GLU A 69 -11.94 -10.17 -2.58
N ASN A 70 -11.72 -11.48 -2.75
CA ASN A 70 -12.67 -12.53 -2.39
C ASN A 70 -12.63 -12.95 -0.91
N HIS A 71 -11.79 -12.32 -0.08
CA HIS A 71 -11.63 -12.71 1.31
C HIS A 71 -12.65 -12.03 2.23
N VAL A 72 -13.13 -12.78 3.23
CA VAL A 72 -14.16 -12.34 4.20
C VAL A 72 -13.79 -11.01 4.87
N VAL A 73 -12.49 -10.78 5.11
CA VAL A 73 -11.95 -9.51 5.66
C VAL A 73 -12.34 -8.29 4.82
N PHE A 74 -12.52 -8.43 3.51
CA PHE A 74 -12.91 -7.32 2.62
C PHE A 74 -14.42 -7.24 2.40
N LYS A 75 -15.18 -8.26 2.80
CA LYS A 75 -16.62 -8.38 2.55
C LYS A 75 -17.42 -7.26 3.22
N ASP A 76 -16.92 -6.76 4.36
CA ASP A 76 -17.48 -5.61 5.09
C ASP A 76 -16.74 -4.29 4.82
N HIS A 77 -15.72 -4.31 3.94
CA HIS A 77 -14.86 -3.17 3.60
C HIS A 77 -14.94 -2.83 2.10
N LEU A 78 -16.18 -2.76 1.57
CA LEU A 78 -16.58 -2.43 0.19
C LEU A 78 -15.98 -1.13 -0.41
N TYR A 79 -15.31 -0.32 0.41
CA TYR A 79 -14.67 0.94 0.04
C TYR A 79 -13.18 0.81 -0.30
N MET A 80 -12.62 -0.40 -0.27
CA MET A 80 -11.20 -0.65 -0.60
C MET A 80 -10.94 -0.58 -2.11
N CYS A 81 -11.06 0.60 -2.70
CA CYS A 81 -10.57 0.83 -4.06
C CYS A 81 -9.05 0.94 -4.01
N GLY A 82 -8.33 -0.05 -4.55
CA GLY A 82 -6.86 -0.05 -4.56
C GLY A 82 -6.26 1.25 -5.11
N SER A 83 -6.93 1.89 -6.06
CA SER A 83 -6.53 3.20 -6.60
C SER A 83 -6.60 4.33 -5.58
N ILE A 84 -7.56 4.34 -4.66
CA ILE A 84 -7.63 5.36 -3.59
C ILE A 84 -6.42 5.23 -2.66
N TYR A 85 -6.09 4.00 -2.27
CA TYR A 85 -4.90 3.76 -1.44
C TYR A 85 -3.60 4.06 -2.19
N ALA A 86 -3.53 3.74 -3.48
CA ALA A 86 -2.38 4.08 -4.31
C ALA A 86 -2.16 5.60 -4.39
N SER A 87 -3.23 6.38 -4.59
CA SER A 87 -3.16 7.84 -4.61
C SER A 87 -2.70 8.42 -3.27
N LYS A 88 -3.23 7.94 -2.14
CA LYS A 88 -2.79 8.39 -0.80
C LYS A 88 -1.33 8.04 -0.52
N ALA A 89 -0.88 6.86 -0.94
CA ALA A 89 0.52 6.47 -0.79
C ALA A 89 1.44 7.41 -1.57
N LEU A 90 1.13 7.68 -2.84
CA LEU A 90 1.89 8.61 -3.68
C LEU A 90 1.92 10.04 -3.13
N GLU A 91 0.79 10.54 -2.62
CA GLU A 91 0.71 11.88 -2.02
C GLU A 91 1.72 12.02 -0.87
N ILE A 92 1.74 11.05 0.05
CA ILE A 92 2.69 11.04 1.15
C ILE A 92 4.11 10.87 0.64
N MET A 93 4.36 9.95 -0.29
CA MET A 93 5.70 9.70 -0.82
C MET A 93 6.28 10.92 -1.53
N ASN A 94 5.47 11.65 -2.29
CA ASN A 94 5.89 12.88 -2.98
C ASN A 94 6.24 14.02 -2.01
N SER A 95 5.74 13.96 -0.77
CA SER A 95 6.10 14.94 0.28
C SER A 95 7.43 14.60 0.99
N ILE A 96 8.01 13.42 0.73
CA ILE A 96 9.27 12.99 1.34
C ILE A 96 10.43 13.44 0.47
N THR A 97 11.25 14.35 1.00
CA THR A 97 12.40 14.93 0.30
C THR A 97 13.75 14.29 0.68
N GLU A 98 13.76 13.33 1.60
CA GLU A 98 14.98 12.74 2.18
C GLU A 98 15.04 11.22 2.02
N ASN A 99 16.27 10.69 2.05
CA ASN A 99 16.70 9.28 2.07
C ASN A 99 15.59 8.25 1.84
N PHE A 100 15.54 7.71 0.62
CA PHE A 100 14.62 6.64 0.25
C PHE A 100 14.93 5.37 1.04
N THR A 101 14.15 5.13 2.08
CA THR A 101 14.25 3.93 2.90
C THR A 101 13.83 2.69 2.12
N THR A 102 14.18 1.50 2.62
CA THR A 102 13.69 0.23 2.06
C THR A 102 12.15 0.22 1.95
N ASP A 103 11.44 0.75 2.95
CA ASP A 103 9.97 0.84 2.95
C ASP A 103 9.45 1.69 1.78
N TYR A 104 10.17 2.76 1.43
CA TYR A 104 9.86 3.60 0.28
C TYR A 104 10.02 2.84 -1.04
N LEU A 105 11.12 2.11 -1.20
CA LEU A 105 11.39 1.29 -2.39
C LEU A 105 10.33 0.19 -2.57
N ILE A 106 9.96 -0.48 -1.48
CA ILE A 106 8.91 -1.50 -1.47
C ILE A 106 7.57 -0.89 -1.92
N SER A 107 7.26 0.31 -1.43
CA SER A 107 6.05 1.03 -1.81
C SER A 107 6.04 1.36 -3.30
N LEU A 108 7.17 1.82 -3.85
CA LEU A 108 7.30 2.05 -5.30
C LEU A 108 7.07 0.77 -6.12
N LEU A 109 7.64 -0.37 -5.70
CA LEU A 109 7.45 -1.65 -6.36
C LEU A 109 5.96 -2.04 -6.36
N ILE A 110 5.29 -1.96 -5.22
CA ILE A 110 3.85 -2.25 -5.12
C ILE A 110 3.04 -1.33 -6.03
N LEU A 111 3.26 -0.03 -5.96
CA LEU A 111 2.52 0.95 -6.76
C LEU A 111 2.77 0.77 -8.25
N SER A 112 4.00 0.47 -8.67
CA SER A 112 4.29 0.19 -10.08
C SER A 112 3.47 -0.98 -10.61
N THR A 113 3.36 -2.08 -9.86
CA THR A 113 2.53 -3.22 -10.27
C THR A 113 1.05 -2.87 -10.35
N HIS A 114 0.57 -2.02 -9.43
CA HIS A 114 -0.80 -1.53 -9.45
C HIS A 114 -1.09 -0.74 -10.72
N TYR A 115 -0.25 0.25 -11.06
CA TYR A 115 -0.41 1.10 -12.24
C TYR A 115 -0.15 0.37 -13.56
N MET A 116 0.74 -0.63 -13.55
CA MET A 116 0.91 -1.56 -14.67
C MET A 116 -0.41 -2.30 -14.96
N GLY A 117 -1.08 -2.82 -13.93
CA GLY A 117 -2.38 -3.47 -14.05
C GLY A 117 -3.53 -2.54 -14.47
N LEU A 118 -3.35 -1.21 -14.38
CA LEU A 118 -4.30 -0.21 -14.89
C LEU A 118 -3.98 0.25 -16.33
N GLY A 119 -2.97 -0.35 -16.99
CA GLY A 119 -2.53 0.07 -18.33
C GLY A 119 -1.71 1.36 -18.36
N GLN A 120 -1.32 1.91 -17.19
CA GLN A 120 -0.52 3.13 -17.09
C GLN A 120 0.99 2.80 -17.17
N HIS A 121 1.40 2.18 -18.27
CA HIS A 121 2.72 1.57 -18.41
C HIS A 121 3.88 2.57 -18.22
N VAL A 122 3.80 3.76 -18.80
CA VAL A 122 4.84 4.80 -18.65
C VAL A 122 5.01 5.21 -17.20
N PHE A 123 3.90 5.46 -16.50
CA PHE A 123 3.93 5.86 -15.11
C PHE A 123 4.48 4.74 -14.21
N ALA A 124 4.03 3.49 -14.44
CA ALA A 124 4.54 2.32 -13.73
C ALA A 124 6.06 2.14 -13.91
N THR A 125 6.56 2.28 -15.14
CA THR A 125 7.99 2.18 -15.43
C THR A 125 8.79 3.30 -14.78
N ASN A 126 8.24 4.53 -14.70
CA ASN A 126 8.90 5.62 -13.98
C ASN A 126 9.04 5.32 -12.49
N LEU A 127 7.99 4.79 -11.85
CA LEU A 127 8.05 4.37 -10.45
C LEU A 127 9.10 3.28 -10.21
N LEU A 128 9.20 2.29 -11.12
CA LEU A 128 10.27 1.29 -11.10
C LEU A 128 11.65 1.92 -11.28
N GLY A 129 11.81 2.85 -12.22
CA GLY A 129 13.07 3.55 -12.45
C GLY A 129 13.57 4.27 -11.21
N ILE A 130 12.69 4.97 -10.49
CA ILE A 130 13.02 5.62 -9.21
C ILE A 130 13.46 4.56 -8.19
N SER A 131 12.82 3.39 -8.15
CA SER A 131 13.22 2.33 -7.20
C SER A 131 14.63 1.79 -7.48
N PHE A 132 15.02 1.63 -8.76
CA PHE A 132 16.34 1.11 -9.13
C PHE A 132 17.47 2.13 -8.98
N LEU A 133 17.22 3.41 -9.29
CA LEU A 133 18.22 4.48 -9.15
C LEU A 133 18.71 4.67 -7.70
N ASN A 134 17.89 4.27 -6.73
CA ASN A 134 18.17 4.42 -5.30
C ASN A 134 18.70 3.14 -4.65
N ILE A 135 18.93 2.08 -5.44
CA ILE A 135 19.69 0.89 -5.05
C ILE A 135 21.10 1.07 -5.63
N GLN A 136 21.88 2.01 -5.08
CA GLN A 136 23.32 2.06 -5.33
C GLN A 136 24.02 1.44 -4.11
N PHE A 137 24.82 0.41 -4.37
CA PHE A 137 25.67 -0.28 -3.39
C PHE A 137 26.87 0.59 -3.01
#